data_AF-A0A4S2Q203-F1
#
_entry.id   AF-A0A4S2Q203-F1
#
_cell.length_a   1.000
_cell.length_b   1.000
_cell.length_c   1.000
_cell.angle_alpha   90.00
_cell.angle_beta   90.00
_cell.angle_gamma   90.00
#
_symmetry.space_group_name_H-M   'P 1'
#
loop_
_entity.id
_entity.type
_entity.pdbx_description
1 polymer ?
#
loop_
_entity_poly.entity_id
_entity_poly.type
_entity_poly.pdbx_seq_one_letter_code
_entity_poly.pdbx_strand_id
1 'polypeptide(L)' 'MKKLLFVVVGALIISACANKDVYFNGSEGSHSGMKFDKDTRHWGVNR' A
#
# COMPACT_ATOMS: atom_id res chain seq x y z
N MET A 1 -9.02 -0.93 18.79
CA MET A 1 -10.05 -0.99 17.73
C MET A 1 -10.00 0.23 16.80
N LYS A 2 -10.28 1.47 17.27
CA LYS A 2 -10.30 2.67 16.41
C LYS A 2 -8.98 2.99 15.70
N LYS A 3 -7.83 2.69 16.32
CA LYS A 3 -6.51 2.92 15.73
C LYS A 3 -6.30 2.15 14.42
N LEU A 4 -6.76 0.90 14.34
CA LEU A 4 -6.68 0.09 13.12
C LEU A 4 -7.53 0.68 11.99
N LEU A 5 -8.73 1.18 12.33
CA LEU A 5 -9.57 1.87 11.36
C LEU A 5 -8.85 3.09 10.77
N PHE A 6 -8.19 3.90 11.59
CA PHE A 6 -7.41 5.04 11.09
C PHE A 6 -6.24 4.63 10.21
N VAL A 7 -5.54 3.54 10.55
CA VAL A 7 -4.44 3.00 9.72
C VAL A 7 -4.96 2.55 8.36
N VAL A 8 -6.07 1.80 8.33
CA VAL A 8 -6.68 1.33 7.07
C VAL A 8 -7.17 2.50 6.23
N VAL A 9 -7.88 3.46 6.82
CA VAL A 9 -8.35 4.66 6.10
C VAL A 9 -7.17 5.47 5.55
N GLY A 10 -6.11 5.65 6.34
CA GLY A 10 -4.90 6.34 5.88
C GLY A 10 -4.24 5.62 4.70
N ALA A 11 -4.11 4.30 4.78
CA ALA A 11 -3.55 3.48 3.71
C ALA A 11 -4.38 3.59 2.41
N LEU A 12 -5.71 3.60 2.51
CA LEU A 12 -6.61 3.77 1.37
C LEU A 12 -6.51 5.17 0.74
N ILE A 13 -6.44 6.24 1.55
CA ILE A 13 -6.30 7.61 1.06
C ILE A 13 -4.97 7.78 0.31
N ILE A 14 -3.87 7.28 0.89
CA ILE A 14 -2.55 7.35 0.25
C ILE A 14 -2.58 6.64 -1.11
N SER A 15 -3.11 5.42 -1.16
CA SER A 15 -3.21 4.65 -2.41
C SER A 15 -4.12 5.29 -3.45
N ALA A 16 -5.21 5.95 -3.04
CA ALA A 16 -6.11 6.66 -3.95
C ALA A 16 -5.47 7.92 -4.57
N CYS A 17 -4.56 8.57 -3.84
CA CYS A 17 -3.88 9.78 -4.29
C CYS A 17 -2.53 9.51 -4.97
N ALA A 18 -2.02 8.28 -4.92
CA ALA A 18 -0.70 7.94 -5.45
C ALA A 18 -0.74 7.73 -6.97
N ASN A 19 0.11 8.47 -7.69
CA ASN A 19 0.41 8.22 -9.11
C ASN A 19 1.62 7.28 -9.30
N LYS A 20 2.01 6.57 -8.24
CA LYS A 20 3.14 5.64 -8.20
C LYS A 20 2.79 4.44 -7.34
N ASP A 21 3.57 3.37 -7.46
CA ASP A 21 3.44 2.23 -6.58
C ASP A 21 3.68 2.64 -5.12
N VAL A 22 2.90 2.09 -4.21
CA VAL A 22 3.01 2.37 -2.78
C VAL A 22 3.45 1.10 -2.06
N TYR A 23 4.53 1.21 -1.28
CA TYR A 23 5.08 0.11 -0.52
C TYR A 23 4.82 0.34 0.97
N PHE A 24 4.18 -0.63 1.61
CA PHE A 24 3.92 -0.64 3.04
C PHE A 24 4.78 -1.72 3.69
N ASN A 25 5.66 -1.30 4.60
CA ASN A 25 6.61 -2.19 5.28
C ASN A 25 7.50 -2.97 4.29
N GLY A 26 8.09 -2.24 3.34
CA GLY A 26 8.93 -2.76 2.27
C GLY A 26 9.34 -1.64 1.32
N SER A 27 10.06 -2.00 0.26
CA SER A 27 10.44 -1.08 -0.82
C SER A 27 10.48 -1.80 -2.15
N GLU A 28 10.58 -1.06 -3.25
CA GLU A 28 10.81 -1.65 -4.57
C GLU A 28 11.99 -2.64 -4.53
N GLY A 29 11.78 -3.85 -5.05
CA GLY A 29 12.78 -4.92 -5.08
C GLY A 29 13.07 -5.60 -3.73
N SER A 30 12.35 -5.28 -2.64
CA SER A 30 12.63 -5.87 -1.31
C SER A 30 12.04 -7.27 -1.10
N HIS A 31 11.20 -7.75 -2.03
CA HIS A 31 10.51 -9.05 -1.95
C HIS A 31 9.77 -9.28 -0.61
N SER A 32 9.33 -8.20 0.04
CA SER A 32 8.74 -8.19 1.38
C SER A 32 7.79 -7.01 1.56
N GLY A 33 6.81 -7.18 2.44
CA GLY A 33 5.78 -6.17 2.70
C GLY A 33 4.61 -6.23 1.73
N MET A 34 3.77 -5.19 1.75
CA MET A 34 2.64 -5.01 0.85
C MET A 34 2.94 -3.95 -0.20
N LYS A 35 2.48 -4.20 -1.43
CA LYS A 35 2.52 -3.26 -2.55
C LYS A 35 1.08 -2.92 -2.95
N PHE A 36 0.80 -1.64 -3.16
CA PHE A 36 -0.30 -1.18 -4.01
C PHE A 36 0.26 -0.85 -5.39
N ASP A 37 -0.24 -1.55 -6.40
CA ASP A 37 0.15 -1.39 -7.78
C ASP A 37 -0.69 -0.30 -8.45
N LYS A 38 -0.05 0.75 -8.95
CA LYS A 38 -0.77 1.92 -9.49
C LYS A 38 -1.54 1.61 -10.78
N ASP A 39 -1.03 0.66 -11.56
CA ASP A 39 -1.52 0.38 -12.91
C ASP A 39 -2.74 -0.54 -12.84
N THR A 40 -2.69 -1.54 -11.98
CA THR A 40 -3.80 -2.49 -11.76
C THR A 40 -4.73 -2.09 -10.61
N ARG A 41 -4.33 -1.14 -9.77
CA ARG A 41 -5.02 -0.73 -8.53
C ARG A 41 -5.23 -1.88 -7.54
N HIS A 42 -4.37 -2.89 -7.58
CA HIS A 42 -4.46 -4.04 -6.71
C HIS A 42 -3.43 -3.98 -5.57
N TRP A 43 -3.85 -4.50 -4.42
CA TRP A 43 -2.98 -4.71 -3.28
C TRP A 43 -2.46 -6.16 -3.31
N GLY A 44 -1.18 -6.34 -3.02
CA GLY A 44 -0.57 -7.66 -2.99
C GLY A 44 0.70 -7.68 -2.14
N VAL A 45 1.30 -8.87 -2.04
CA VAL A 45 2.65 -9.00 -1.49
C VAL A 45 3.64 -8.42 -2.49
N ASN A 46 4.56 -7.59 -2.01
CA ASN A 46 5.68 -7.12 -2.80
C ASN A 46 6.60 -8.30 -3.09
N ARG A 47 6.63 -8.74 -4.35
CA ARG A 47 7.37 -9.91 -4.82
C ARG A 47 8.40 -9.51 -5.85
#